data_AF-A0A395ITH9-F1
#
_entry.id   AF-A0A395ITH9-F1
#
_cell.length_a   1.000
_cell.length_b   1.000
_cell.length_c   1.000
_cell.angle_alpha   90.00
_cell.angle_beta   90.00
_cell.angle_gamma   90.00
#
_symmetry.space_group_name_H-M   'P 1'
#
loop_
_entity.id
_entity.type
_entity.pdbx_description
1 polymer ?
#
loop_
_entity_poly.entity_id
_entity_poly.type
_entity_poly.pdbx_seq_one_letter_code
_entity_poly.pdbx_strand_id
1 'polypeptide(L)'
;MYWDTTNLEVEAFGMQWNNISMEIVEMKHATPTPFVKNRAFPEVLITASPLESQQFLAISIPLIDFGTSEFAVYAKDSSLIVAAYAAIEKFRVLDSGQIEWIMATAADGKSSVPRWIEEFFVKRAVKKDVGMYMKWVEQERRKGQTHDNGLAPERFSYLKALKVK
;
A
#
# COMPACT_ATOMS: atom_id res chain seq x y z
N MET A 1 -12.24 -5.81 -1.40
CA MET A 1 -13.22 -5.48 -2.48
C MET A 1 -12.43 -4.89 -3.64
N TYR A 2 -12.75 -5.20 -4.90
CA TYR A 2 -12.00 -4.72 -6.06
C TYR A 2 -12.95 -4.07 -7.08
N TRP A 3 -12.50 -2.99 -7.73
CA TRP A 3 -13.25 -2.35 -8.81
C TRP A 3 -12.64 -2.69 -10.17
N ASP A 4 -13.48 -3.08 -11.13
CA ASP A 4 -13.05 -3.22 -12.51
C ASP A 4 -12.69 -1.85 -13.08
N THR A 5 -11.42 -1.72 -13.45
CA THR A 5 -10.76 -0.48 -13.89
C THR A 5 -10.09 -0.67 -15.25
N THR A 6 -10.38 -1.79 -15.95
CA THR A 6 -9.70 -2.22 -17.18
C THR A 6 -9.69 -1.17 -18.29
N ASN A 7 -10.76 -0.38 -18.40
CA ASN A 7 -10.91 0.65 -19.44
C ASN A 7 -10.93 2.07 -18.85
N LEU A 8 -10.46 2.24 -17.62
CA LEU A 8 -10.47 3.55 -16.97
C LEU A 8 -9.25 4.34 -17.44
N GLU A 9 -9.50 5.41 -18.19
CA GLU A 9 -8.49 6.38 -18.58
C GLU A 9 -8.78 7.72 -17.93
N VAL A 10 -7.75 8.36 -17.37
CA VAL A 10 -7.87 9.64 -16.68
C VAL A 10 -6.81 10.59 -17.21
N GLU A 11 -7.23 11.75 -17.71
CA GLU A 11 -6.33 12.86 -18.00
C GLU A 11 -6.25 13.78 -16.78
N ALA A 12 -5.07 13.90 -16.20
CA ALA A 12 -4.83 14.77 -15.06
C ALA A 12 -3.40 15.32 -15.08
N PHE A 13 -3.27 16.62 -14.79
CA PHE A 13 -1.98 17.32 -14.76
C PHE A 13 -1.16 17.14 -16.06
N GLY A 14 -1.83 17.12 -17.21
CA GLY A 14 -1.20 16.96 -18.52
C GLY A 14 -0.63 15.56 -18.81
N MET A 15 -1.07 14.54 -18.07
CA MET A 15 -0.70 13.15 -18.29
C MET A 15 -1.95 12.27 -18.42
N GLN A 16 -1.89 11.29 -19.31
CA GLN A 16 -2.88 10.22 -19.43
C GLN A 16 -2.49 9.03 -18.53
N TRP A 17 -3.40 8.65 -17.64
CA TRP A 17 -3.27 7.53 -16.71
C TRP A 17 -4.22 6.41 -17.14
N ASN A 18 -3.76 5.16 -17.16
CA ASN A 18 -4.56 4.05 -17.71
C ASN A 18 -4.44 2.73 -16.93
N ASN A 19 -3.26 2.35 -16.43
CA ASN A 19 -3.10 1.14 -15.59
C ASN A 19 -3.60 1.36 -14.16
N ILE A 20 -4.86 1.77 -14.02
CA ILE A 20 -5.46 2.07 -12.74
C ILE A 20 -5.92 0.76 -12.09
N SER A 21 -5.65 0.61 -10.80
CA SER A 21 -6.29 -0.40 -9.95
C SER A 21 -6.91 0.29 -8.75
N MET A 22 -8.02 -0.24 -8.26
CA MET A 22 -8.65 0.26 -7.04
C MET A 22 -9.20 -0.92 -6.24
N GLU A 23 -8.84 -0.98 -4.96
CA GLU A 23 -9.29 -2.02 -4.05
C GLU A 23 -9.42 -1.52 -2.61
N ILE A 24 -10.28 -2.18 -1.83
CA ILE A 24 -10.31 -2.03 -0.37
C ILE A 24 -9.41 -3.10 0.23
N VAL A 25 -8.45 -2.65 1.04
CA VAL A 25 -7.54 -3.49 1.82
C VAL A 25 -7.74 -3.20 3.31
N GLU A 26 -7.65 -4.23 4.15
CA GLU A 26 -7.55 -4.07 5.60
C GLU A 26 -6.22 -4.63 6.10
N MET A 27 -5.38 -3.78 6.67
CA MET A 27 -4.11 -4.19 7.25
C MET A 27 -4.20 -4.26 8.78
N LYS A 28 -3.83 -5.40 9.34
CA LYS A 28 -3.67 -5.56 10.80
C LYS A 28 -2.23 -5.28 11.19
N HIS A 29 -2.01 -4.29 12.04
CA HIS A 29 -0.69 -3.90 12.53
C HIS A 29 -0.51 -4.23 14.00
N ALA A 30 0.52 -5.03 14.30
CA ALA A 30 0.89 -5.36 15.67
C ALA A 30 1.62 -4.18 16.31
N THR A 31 1.24 -3.82 17.53
CA THR A 31 1.96 -2.76 18.24
C THR A 31 3.07 -3.30 19.13
N PRO A 32 4.19 -2.56 19.24
CA PRO A 32 5.39 -3.06 19.90
C PRO A 32 5.25 -3.24 21.40
N THR A 33 4.19 -2.71 22.02
CA THR A 33 3.92 -2.82 23.46
C THR A 33 2.68 -3.67 23.73
N PRO A 34 2.74 -4.64 24.65
CA PRO A 34 1.64 -5.59 24.90
C PRO A 34 0.41 -4.95 25.55
N PHE A 35 0.56 -3.74 26.11
CA PHE A 35 -0.51 -3.02 26.80
C PHE A 35 -1.32 -2.10 25.88
N VAL A 36 -1.01 -2.06 24.58
CA VAL A 36 -1.73 -1.26 23.61
C VAL A 36 -2.35 -2.17 22.57
N LYS A 37 -3.64 -1.97 22.28
CA LYS A 37 -4.37 -2.76 21.29
C LYS A 37 -3.72 -2.64 19.91
N ASN A 38 -3.75 -3.72 19.14
CA ASN A 38 -3.34 -3.71 17.73
C ASN A 38 -4.24 -2.80 16.90
N ARG A 39 -3.77 -2.37 15.74
CA ARG A 39 -4.51 -1.48 14.84
C ARG A 39 -5.01 -2.21 13.60
N ALA A 40 -6.17 -1.80 13.12
CA ALA A 40 -6.65 -2.10 11.78
C ALA A 40 -6.62 -0.81 10.95
N PHE A 41 -6.10 -0.90 9.72
CA PHE A 41 -6.08 0.20 8.75
C PHE A 41 -6.89 -0.22 7.52
N PRO A 42 -8.20 0.06 7.50
CA PRO A 42 -9.02 -0.10 6.32
C PRO A 42 -8.77 1.07 5.36
N GLU A 43 -8.40 0.75 4.12
CA GLU A 43 -7.99 1.74 3.13
C GLU A 43 -8.55 1.38 1.75
N VAL A 44 -8.89 2.40 0.98
CA VAL A 44 -8.92 2.29 -0.48
C VAL A 44 -7.49 2.48 -0.97
N LEU A 45 -6.95 1.44 -1.60
CA LEU A 45 -5.67 1.46 -2.29
C LEU A 45 -5.93 1.67 -3.79
N ILE A 46 -5.37 2.75 -4.32
CA ILE A 46 -5.41 3.06 -5.75
C ILE A 46 -3.98 3.00 -6.27
N THR A 47 -3.77 2.32 -7.40
CA THR A 47 -2.52 2.45 -8.15
C THR A 47 -2.81 2.99 -9.54
N ALA A 48 -1.85 3.68 -10.14
CA ALA A 48 -1.96 4.17 -11.51
C ALA A 48 -0.58 4.34 -12.12
N SER A 49 -0.41 4.02 -13.41
CA SER A 49 0.77 4.43 -14.17
C SER A 49 0.35 5.13 -15.47
N PRO A 50 1.14 6.10 -15.94
CA PRO A 50 0.97 6.69 -17.25
C PRO A 50 1.55 5.77 -18.33
N LEU A 51 1.06 5.90 -19.56
CA LEU A 51 1.50 5.05 -20.68
C LEU A 51 2.97 5.31 -21.08
N GLU A 52 3.39 6.56 -21.06
CA GLU A 52 4.63 7.02 -21.70
C GLU A 52 5.82 7.20 -20.74
N SER A 53 5.71 6.76 -19.48
CA SER A 53 6.84 6.86 -18.54
C SER A 53 6.92 5.72 -17.54
N GLN A 54 8.14 5.42 -17.11
CA GLN A 54 8.41 4.41 -16.08
C GLN A 54 8.20 5.00 -14.68
N GLN A 55 6.96 5.40 -14.40
CA GLN A 55 6.53 5.86 -13.09
C GLN A 55 5.19 5.25 -12.71
N PHE A 56 4.87 5.22 -11.42
CA PHE A 56 3.53 4.90 -10.96
C PHE A 56 3.22 5.61 -9.65
N LEU A 57 1.94 5.73 -9.35
CA LEU A 57 1.41 6.19 -8.08
C LEU A 57 0.81 5.02 -7.30
N ALA A 58 0.97 5.05 -5.98
CA ALA A 58 0.17 4.30 -5.04
C ALA A 58 -0.45 5.30 -4.05
N ILE A 59 -1.77 5.22 -3.87
CA ILE A 59 -2.55 6.16 -3.06
C ILE A 59 -3.37 5.35 -2.07
N SER A 60 -3.16 5.64 -0.79
CA SER A 60 -3.92 5.07 0.33
C SER A 60 -4.88 6.13 0.87
N ILE A 61 -6.18 5.82 0.85
CA ILE A 61 -7.24 6.68 1.39
C ILE A 61 -7.93 5.94 2.54
N PRO A 62 -7.92 6.47 3.78
CA PRO A 62 -8.47 5.77 4.92
C PRO A 62 -10.00 5.72 4.89
N LEU A 63 -10.57 4.58 5.28
CA LEU A 63 -12.01 4.39 5.45
C LEU A 63 -12.39 4.45 6.94
N ILE A 64 -12.81 5.62 7.40
CA ILE A 64 -12.98 5.91 8.83
C ILE A 64 -14.22 5.26 9.48
N ASP A 65 -15.20 4.83 8.69
CA ASP A 65 -16.47 4.24 9.11
C ASP A 65 -16.66 2.80 8.59
N PHE A 66 -15.59 2.19 8.08
CA PHE A 66 -15.64 0.89 7.40
C PHE A 66 -16.21 -0.24 8.28
N GLY A 67 -16.12 -0.14 9.60
CA GLY A 67 -16.69 -1.14 10.52
C GLY A 67 -18.20 -1.37 10.36
N THR A 68 -18.92 -0.44 9.72
CA THR A 68 -20.36 -0.60 9.42
C THR A 68 -20.63 -1.43 8.15
N SER A 69 -19.62 -1.58 7.28
CA SER A 69 -19.71 -2.30 6.01
C SER A 69 -19.84 -3.81 6.24
N GLU A 70 -20.69 -4.50 5.47
CA GLU A 70 -20.75 -5.97 5.50
C GLU A 70 -19.41 -6.65 5.15
N PHE A 71 -18.57 -5.96 4.37
CA PHE A 71 -17.27 -6.45 3.89
C PHE A 71 -16.12 -6.27 4.89
N ALA A 72 -16.35 -5.58 6.01
CA ALA A 72 -15.32 -5.39 7.03
C ALA A 72 -15.05 -6.68 7.82
N VAL A 73 -13.77 -7.02 7.93
CA VAL A 73 -13.24 -8.13 8.72
C VAL A 73 -12.54 -7.58 9.96
N TYR A 74 -11.48 -6.78 9.78
CA TYR A 74 -10.69 -6.26 10.90
C TYR A 74 -11.31 -5.00 11.52
N ALA A 75 -11.96 -4.14 10.73
CA ALA A 75 -12.59 -2.93 11.23
C ALA A 75 -13.81 -3.21 12.15
N LYS A 76 -14.36 -4.43 12.13
CA LYS A 76 -15.41 -4.90 13.06
C LYS A 76 -14.87 -5.56 14.33
N ASP A 77 -13.58 -5.87 14.37
CA ASP A 77 -12.97 -6.54 15.51
C ASP A 77 -12.75 -5.54 16.65
N SER A 78 -13.54 -5.67 17.72
CA SER A 78 -13.47 -4.79 18.91
C SER A 78 -12.17 -4.93 19.72
N SER A 79 -11.37 -5.97 19.45
CA SER A 79 -10.02 -6.11 20.00
C SER A 79 -9.00 -5.19 19.31
N LEU A 80 -9.34 -4.63 18.14
CA LEU A 80 -8.51 -3.73 17.37
C LEU A 80 -8.97 -2.27 17.51
N ILE A 81 -8.02 -1.36 17.32
CA ILE A 81 -8.31 0.07 17.12
C ILE A 81 -8.34 0.33 15.62
N VAL A 82 -9.45 0.86 15.11
CA VAL A 82 -9.52 1.34 13.73
C VAL A 82 -8.76 2.65 13.65
N ALA A 83 -7.57 2.59 13.06
CA ALA A 83 -6.70 3.73 12.83
C ALA A 83 -6.84 4.23 11.38
N ALA A 84 -6.35 5.43 11.13
CA ALA A 84 -6.37 6.03 9.80
C ALA A 84 -4.94 6.24 9.29
N TYR A 85 -4.70 5.84 8.06
CA TYR A 85 -3.46 6.09 7.35
C TYR A 85 -3.81 6.59 5.94
N ALA A 86 -3.19 7.70 5.57
CA ALA A 86 -3.33 8.32 4.25
C ALA A 86 -1.94 8.48 3.66
N ALA A 87 -1.77 8.10 2.40
CA ALA A 87 -0.50 8.26 1.72
C ALA A 87 -0.67 8.51 0.23
N ILE A 88 0.25 9.27 -0.33
CA ILE A 88 0.50 9.37 -1.75
C ILE A 88 1.97 9.04 -1.97
N GLU A 89 2.20 8.04 -2.80
CA GLU A 89 3.51 7.51 -3.10
C GLU A 89 3.75 7.58 -4.59
N LYS A 90 4.85 8.21 -4.98
CA LYS A 90 5.31 8.28 -6.37
C LYS A 90 6.61 7.52 -6.51
N PHE A 91 6.63 6.62 -7.48
CA PHE A 91 7.80 5.86 -7.86
C PHE A 91 8.17 6.24 -9.29
N ARG A 92 9.46 6.49 -9.56
CA ARG A 92 9.95 6.70 -10.93
C ARG A 92 11.34 6.13 -11.14
N VAL A 93 11.62 5.67 -12.34
CA VAL A 93 12.98 5.37 -12.80
C VAL A 93 13.59 6.66 -13.34
N LEU A 94 14.75 7.03 -12.82
CA LEU A 94 15.53 8.18 -13.29
C LEU A 94 16.37 7.78 -14.51
N ASP A 95 16.87 8.77 -15.26
CA ASP A 95 17.74 8.54 -16.42
C ASP A 95 19.04 7.78 -16.07
N SER A 96 19.47 7.88 -14.81
CA SER A 96 20.60 7.10 -14.26
C SER A 96 20.30 5.61 -14.06
N GLY A 97 19.05 5.18 -14.25
CA GLY A 97 18.56 3.84 -13.92
C GLY A 97 18.23 3.64 -12.44
N GLN A 98 18.41 4.65 -11.58
CA GLN A 98 18.04 4.59 -10.17
C GLN A 98 16.53 4.73 -9.99
N ILE A 99 16.00 4.09 -8.94
CA ILE A 99 14.60 4.24 -8.54
C ILE A 99 14.49 5.36 -7.51
N GLU A 100 13.67 6.35 -7.80
CA GLU A 100 13.23 7.36 -6.84
C GLU A 100 11.86 6.99 -6.29
N TRP A 101 11.72 7.05 -4.96
CA TRP A 101 10.47 6.88 -4.25
C TRP A 101 10.24 8.10 -3.35
N ILE A 102 9.21 8.87 -3.67
CA ILE A 102 8.74 10.01 -2.88
C ILE A 102 7.42 9.61 -2.23
N MET A 103 7.31 9.80 -0.92
CA MET A 103 6.12 9.50 -0.15
C MET A 103 5.72 10.72 0.67
N ALA A 104 4.44 11.09 0.58
CA ALA A 104 3.78 11.97 1.52
C ALA A 104 2.75 11.14 2.30
N THR A 105 2.84 11.13 3.62
CA THR A 105 1.98 10.30 4.47
C THR A 105 1.49 11.06 5.70
N ALA A 106 0.28 10.75 6.14
CA ALA A 106 -0.30 11.17 7.40
C ALA A 106 -0.97 9.96 8.06
N ALA A 107 -0.83 9.86 9.39
CA ALA A 107 -1.42 8.78 10.16
C ALA A 107 -2.07 9.33 11.44
N ASP A 108 -3.17 8.72 11.85
CA ASP A 108 -3.82 8.91 13.15
C ASP A 108 -4.01 7.52 13.77
N GLY A 109 -3.16 7.21 14.75
CA GLY A 109 -3.19 5.94 15.49
C GLY A 109 -4.34 5.81 16.47
N LYS A 110 -5.21 6.84 16.56
CA LYS A 110 -6.32 6.99 17.51
C LYS A 110 -5.92 6.73 18.96
N SER A 111 -4.67 7.04 19.30
CA SER A 111 -4.11 6.77 20.61
C SER A 111 -4.07 8.04 21.46
N SER A 112 -4.04 7.88 22.79
CA SER A 112 -3.82 9.00 23.71
C SER A 112 -2.35 9.46 23.74
N VAL A 113 -1.52 9.00 22.80
CA VAL A 113 -0.10 9.30 22.75
C VAL A 113 0.09 10.70 22.16
N PRO A 114 1.00 11.52 22.72
CA PRO A 114 1.36 12.81 22.10
C PRO A 114 1.79 12.66 20.64
N ARG A 115 1.25 13.51 19.76
CA ARG A 115 1.46 13.47 18.31
C ARG A 115 2.92 13.40 17.86
N TRP A 116 3.82 14.09 18.56
CA TRP A 116 5.27 14.10 18.24
C TRP A 116 5.92 12.71 18.37
N ILE A 117 5.39 11.85 19.23
CA ILE A 117 5.83 10.46 19.39
C ILE A 117 5.33 9.62 18.20
N GLU A 118 4.06 9.77 17.83
CA GLU A 118 3.49 9.08 16.66
C GLU A 118 4.25 9.46 15.38
N GLU A 119 4.50 10.75 15.15
CA GLU A 119 5.27 11.25 14.01
C GLU A 119 6.69 10.69 13.96
N PHE A 120 7.37 10.55 15.10
CA PHE A 120 8.69 9.94 15.19
C PHE A 120 8.66 8.45 14.78
N PHE A 121 7.67 7.70 15.26
CA PHE A 121 7.53 6.28 14.93
C PHE A 121 7.19 6.05 13.46
N VAL A 122 6.29 6.86 12.87
CA VAL A 122 5.96 6.80 11.44
C VAL A 122 7.22 6.98 10.59
N LYS A 123 8.03 8.01 10.86
CA LYS A 123 9.28 8.26 10.12
C LYS A 123 10.25 7.07 10.20
N ARG A 124 10.38 6.46 11.38
CA ARG A 124 11.26 5.31 11.59
C ARG A 124 10.73 4.04 10.89
N ALA A 125 9.43 3.81 10.96
CA ALA A 125 8.76 2.70 10.28
C ALA A 125 8.96 2.81 8.77
N VAL A 126 8.61 3.96 8.17
CA VAL A 126 8.78 4.21 6.73
C VAL A 126 10.22 3.92 6.28
N LYS A 127 11.24 4.45 6.98
CA LYS A 127 12.64 4.20 6.63
C LYS A 127 13.00 2.72 6.63
N LYS A 128 12.48 1.96 7.59
CA LYS A 128 12.74 0.51 7.70
C LYS A 128 11.99 -0.25 6.61
N ASP A 129 10.73 0.08 6.39
CA ASP A 129 9.83 -0.61 5.49
C ASP A 129 10.25 -0.44 4.03
N VAL A 130 10.67 0.77 3.63
CA VAL A 130 11.28 1.02 2.31
C VAL A 130 12.46 0.07 2.07
N GLY A 131 13.37 -0.04 3.04
CA GLY A 131 14.54 -0.91 2.91
C GLY A 131 14.18 -2.40 2.85
N MET A 132 13.18 -2.84 3.60
CA MET A 132 12.69 -4.22 3.54
C MET A 132 11.99 -4.52 2.21
N TYR A 133 11.15 -3.60 1.73
CA TYR A 133 10.44 -3.74 0.46
C TYR A 133 11.41 -3.84 -0.72
N MET A 134 12.40 -2.95 -0.81
CA MET A 134 13.36 -2.97 -1.92
C MET A 134 14.17 -4.27 -1.95
N LYS A 135 14.57 -4.79 -0.77
CA LYS A 135 15.22 -6.09 -0.66
C LYS A 135 14.31 -7.23 -1.10
N TRP A 136 13.04 -7.20 -0.71
CA TRP A 136 12.06 -8.21 -1.11
C TRP A 136 11.81 -8.18 -2.62
N VAL A 137 11.60 -7.00 -3.22
CA VAL A 137 11.41 -6.86 -4.68
C VAL A 137 12.61 -7.42 -5.45
N GLU A 138 13.82 -7.13 -5.00
CA GLU A 138 15.03 -7.71 -5.60
C GLU A 138 15.03 -9.24 -5.56
N GLN A 139 14.66 -9.83 -4.41
CA GLN A 139 14.55 -11.28 -4.26
C GLN A 139 13.49 -11.88 -5.17
N GLU A 140 12.31 -11.26 -5.27
CA GLU A 140 11.22 -11.74 -6.13
C GLU A 140 11.59 -11.66 -7.61
N ARG A 141 12.29 -10.60 -8.05
CA ARG A 141 12.80 -10.53 -9.44
C ARG A 141 13.78 -11.65 -9.76
N ARG A 142 14.68 -11.98 -8.83
CA ARG A 142 15.63 -13.11 -9.00
C ARG A 142 14.90 -14.45 -9.08
N LYS A 143 13.88 -14.67 -8.23
CA LYS A 143 13.05 -15.88 -8.29
C LYS A 143 12.29 -15.98 -9.61
N GLY A 144 11.70 -14.88 -10.09
CA GLY A 144 11.01 -14.80 -11.37
C GLY A 144 11.92 -15.10 -12.58
N GLN A 145 13.16 -14.61 -12.56
CA GLN A 145 14.18 -14.95 -13.58
C GLN A 145 14.57 -16.43 -13.57
N THR A 146 14.38 -17.14 -12.45
CA THR A 146 14.66 -18.59 -12.35
C THR A 146 13.48 -19.44 -12.88
N HIS A 147 12.29 -18.84 -13.03
CA HIS A 147 11.06 -19.46 -13.52
C HIS A 147 10.67 -19.01 -14.94
N ASP A 148 11.57 -18.35 -15.66
CA ASP A 148 11.29 -17.80 -16.99
C ASP A 148 11.29 -18.91 -18.06
N ASN A 149 10.16 -19.60 -18.18
CA ASN A 149 9.77 -20.39 -19.36
C ASN A 149 9.07 -19.51 -20.42
N GLY A 150 9.25 -18.18 -20.41
CA GLY A 150 8.71 -17.28 -21.44
C GLY A 150 7.21 -16.95 -21.29
N LEU A 151 6.61 -17.15 -20.12
CA LEU A 151 5.24 -16.71 -19.83
C LEU A 151 5.28 -15.56 -18.83
N ALA A 152 4.69 -14.41 -19.22
CA ALA A 152 4.51 -13.29 -18.32
C ALA A 152 3.75 -13.77 -17.06
N PRO A 153 4.22 -13.45 -15.85
CA PRO A 153 3.57 -13.89 -14.63
C PRO A 153 2.13 -13.36 -14.59
N GLU A 154 1.16 -14.21 -14.27
CA GLU A 154 -0.23 -13.79 -14.08
C GLU A 154 -0.26 -12.60 -13.11
N ARG A 155 -0.94 -11.52 -13.52
CA ARG A 155 -1.19 -10.32 -12.70
C ARG A 155 -1.74 -10.79 -11.35
N PHE A 156 -1.08 -10.42 -10.25
CA PHE A 156 -1.43 -10.82 -8.88
C PHE A 156 -1.24 -12.31 -8.50
N SER A 157 -0.48 -13.11 -9.26
CA SER A 157 -0.12 -14.48 -8.87
C SER A 157 0.53 -14.58 -7.48
N TYR A 158 1.26 -13.55 -7.05
CA TYR A 158 1.85 -13.46 -5.72
C TYR A 158 0.80 -13.31 -4.59
N LEU A 159 -0.39 -12.76 -4.86
CA LEU A 159 -1.48 -12.74 -3.89
C LEU A 159 -2.05 -14.15 -3.64
N LYS A 160 -1.98 -15.07 -4.61
CA LYS A 160 -2.33 -16.48 -4.40
C LYS A 160 -1.32 -17.19 -3.48
N ALA A 161 -0.06 -16.74 -3.49
CA ALA A 161 1.00 -17.28 -2.64
C ALA A 161 0.97 -16.73 -1.21
N LEU A 162 0.52 -15.49 -1.04
CA LEU A 162 0.16 -14.90 0.25
C LEU A 162 -1.18 -15.49 0.71
N LYS A 163 -1.16 -16.75 1.18
CA LYS A 163 -2.25 -17.32 1.99
C LYS A 163 -2.36 -16.52 3.29
N VAL A 164 -2.99 -15.34 3.23
CA VAL A 164 -3.46 -14.64 4.41
C VAL A 164 -4.70 -15.39 4.86
N LYS A 165 -4.52 -16.26 5.84
CA LYS A 165 -5.59 -16.78 6.68
C LYS A 165 -6.07 -15.68 7.63
#